data_AF-A0AB34FQH6-F1
#
_entry.id   AF-A0AB34FQH6-F1
#
_cell.length_a   1.000
_cell.length_b   1.000
_cell.length_c   1.000
_cell.angle_alpha   90.00
_cell.angle_beta   90.00
_cell.angle_gamma   90.00
#
_symmetry.space_group_name_H-M   'P 1'
#
loop_
_entity.id
_entity.type
_entity.pdbx_description
1 polymer ?
#
loop_
_entity_poly.entity_id
_entity_poly.type
_entity_poly.pdbx_seq_one_letter_code
_entity_poly.pdbx_strand_id
1 'polypeptide(L)'
;MRLTPIEKTSSSSSDLLPHKLPAMSAADSIQQPTDGHLNANGDADELGPEFTRTVIDAMGPATSPRMREVMSSLIRHVHDFAREVQLTTDEWMAGVQLINWAGQMSNEKRNEGQLLCDVLGLESLVDHITFSAATKSTKGLTASAILGPFWRHDTPLRENGTTISFDTPSDAQVVYMHGTVADVKTGKPLPNATVEVWQASTNGLYEQQDDKQVEHNLRGVFKADAEGKYSLYCLRPTPYPIPEDGPTGKLLNLLDRHVYRPAHIHFMVVAEGYRSLVTQIFDEDCKYLANDSVFAVKDDLRVRFVPRKGDDKAELELEYNINLAPKAL
;
A
#
# COMPACT_ATOMS: atom_id res chain seq x y z
N MET A 1 15.89 8.31 5.45
CA MET A 1 16.42 8.80 4.16
C MET A 1 15.66 10.07 3.85
N ARG A 2 16.28 11.26 3.95
CA ARG A 2 15.60 12.53 3.67
C ARG A 2 15.62 12.76 2.17
N LEU A 3 14.44 12.80 1.53
CA LEU A 3 14.30 13.24 0.15
C LEU A 3 14.19 14.77 0.14
N THR A 4 15.08 15.43 -0.60
CA THR A 4 15.04 16.87 -0.85
C THR A 4 14.01 17.23 -1.93
N PRO A 5 13.34 18.40 -1.86
CA PRO A 5 12.34 18.79 -2.86
C PRO A 5 12.98 19.14 -4.21
N ILE A 6 12.29 18.81 -5.30
CA ILE A 6 12.65 19.20 -6.68
C ILE A 6 12.08 20.60 -6.94
N GLU A 7 12.93 21.54 -7.38
CA GLU A 7 12.52 22.89 -7.76
C GLU A 7 11.62 22.88 -9.01
N LYS A 8 10.52 23.66 -8.96
CA LYS A 8 9.57 23.85 -10.05
C LYS A 8 10.17 24.77 -11.13
N THR A 9 10.24 24.29 -12.38
CA THR A 9 10.29 25.15 -13.55
C THR A 9 8.90 25.24 -14.18
N SER A 10 8.39 26.47 -14.32
CA SER A 10 7.09 26.76 -14.89
C SER A 10 7.14 26.78 -16.42
N SER A 11 6.37 25.93 -17.08
CA SER A 11 5.87 26.20 -18.44
C SER A 11 4.41 25.77 -18.55
N SER A 12 3.61 26.64 -19.16
CA SER A 12 2.16 26.56 -19.25
C SER A 12 1.69 25.34 -20.04
N SER A 13 0.87 24.49 -19.41
CA SER A 13 0.21 23.34 -20.02
C SER A 13 -1.27 23.67 -20.27
N SER A 14 -1.53 24.43 -21.34
CA SER A 14 -2.82 24.43 -22.01
C SER A 14 -2.60 23.78 -23.37
N ASP A 15 -3.26 22.65 -23.62
CA ASP A 15 -3.35 21.90 -24.90
C ASP A 15 -2.90 20.43 -24.84
N LEU A 16 -3.30 19.67 -23.83
CA LEU A 16 -3.33 18.20 -23.93
C LEU A 16 -4.57 17.64 -23.24
N LEU A 17 -5.73 17.73 -23.91
CA LEU A 17 -6.86 16.83 -23.66
C LEU A 17 -6.67 15.57 -24.52
N PRO A 18 -6.88 14.36 -23.99
CA PRO A 18 -6.69 13.14 -24.78
C PRO A 18 -7.86 12.95 -25.76
N HIS A 19 -7.51 12.69 -27.02
CA HIS A 19 -8.45 12.19 -28.01
C HIS A 19 -9.08 10.86 -27.54
N LYS A 20 -10.40 10.75 -27.70
CA LYS A 20 -11.18 9.51 -27.47
C LYS A 20 -10.53 8.32 -28.19
N LEU A 21 -10.19 7.27 -27.45
CA LEU A 21 -9.89 5.96 -28.01
C LEU A 21 -11.13 5.39 -28.72
N PRO A 22 -10.99 4.73 -29.89
CA PRO A 22 -12.13 4.12 -30.57
C PRO A 22 -12.60 2.87 -29.82
N ALA A 23 -13.91 2.64 -29.82
CA ALA A 23 -14.52 1.45 -29.25
C ALA A 23 -14.17 0.20 -30.08
N MET A 24 -13.63 -0.84 -29.44
CA MET A 24 -13.44 -2.16 -30.05
C MET A 24 -14.80 -2.87 -30.14
N SER A 25 -15.26 -3.18 -31.35
CA SER A 25 -16.39 -4.08 -31.57
C SER A 25 -15.92 -5.54 -31.52
N ALA A 26 -16.62 -6.36 -30.75
CA ALA A 26 -16.47 -7.80 -30.77
C ALA A 26 -16.97 -8.38 -32.10
N ALA A 27 -16.06 -9.06 -32.80
CA ALA A 27 -16.25 -10.20 -33.69
C ALA A 27 -15.15 -10.16 -34.76
N ASP A 28 -14.13 -11.01 -34.61
CA ASP A 28 -13.64 -11.80 -35.73
C ASP A 28 -12.84 -12.99 -35.20
N SER A 29 -13.01 -14.10 -35.89
CA SER A 29 -12.70 -15.48 -35.54
C SER A 29 -11.24 -15.75 -35.16
N ILE A 30 -11.05 -16.47 -34.05
CA ILE A 30 -9.79 -17.11 -33.67
C ILE A 30 -9.46 -18.19 -34.73
N GLN A 31 -8.49 -17.91 -35.60
CA GLN A 31 -7.84 -18.93 -36.42
C GLN A 31 -6.80 -19.67 -35.57
N GLN A 32 -6.87 -21.01 -35.57
CA GLN A 32 -5.83 -21.87 -34.98
C GLN A 32 -4.47 -21.59 -35.66
N PRO A 33 -3.35 -21.68 -34.91
CA PRO A 33 -2.03 -21.48 -35.50
C PRO A 33 -1.73 -22.66 -36.44
N THR A 34 -1.55 -22.36 -37.73
CA THR A 34 -1.05 -23.32 -38.71
C THR A 34 0.44 -23.55 -38.50
N ASP A 35 0.83 -24.81 -38.50
CA ASP A 35 2.21 -25.29 -38.39
C ASP A 35 3.19 -24.45 -39.21
N GLY A 36 4.17 -23.86 -38.51
CA GLY A 36 5.24 -23.07 -39.11
C GLY A 36 6.12 -23.95 -40.00
N HIS A 37 6.19 -23.59 -41.28
CA HIS A 37 7.17 -24.15 -42.21
C HIS A 37 8.60 -23.78 -41.75
N LEU A 38 9.36 -24.79 -41.36
CA LEU A 38 10.80 -24.73 -41.13
C LEU A 38 11.54 -24.51 -42.45
N ASN A 39 12.39 -23.48 -42.52
CA ASN A 39 13.37 -23.30 -43.59
C ASN A 39 14.66 -24.09 -43.29
N ALA A 40 15.29 -24.61 -44.34
CA ALA A 40 16.42 -25.55 -44.30
C ALA A 40 17.80 -24.97 -43.89
N ASN A 41 17.84 -23.84 -43.19
CA ASN A 41 19.03 -23.33 -42.49
C ASN A 41 18.57 -22.87 -41.10
N GLY A 42 18.59 -23.81 -40.15
CA GLY A 42 17.94 -23.69 -38.84
C GLY A 42 18.70 -22.88 -37.80
N ASP A 43 18.79 -21.56 -38.00
CA ASP A 43 19.07 -20.61 -36.92
C ASP A 43 18.13 -19.41 -37.09
N ALA A 44 16.88 -19.57 -36.61
CA ALA A 44 16.15 -18.40 -36.16
C ALA A 44 16.77 -18.05 -34.80
N ASP A 45 17.58 -17.01 -34.79
CA ASP A 45 18.27 -16.46 -33.62
C ASP A 45 17.20 -15.91 -32.64
N GLU A 46 16.49 -16.82 -31.96
CA GLU A 46 15.64 -16.48 -30.83
C GLU A 46 16.55 -15.83 -29.79
N LEU A 47 16.24 -14.60 -29.38
CA LEU A 47 16.97 -13.87 -28.33
C LEU A 47 16.84 -14.60 -26.99
N GLY A 48 17.62 -15.67 -26.87
CA GLY A 48 17.57 -16.63 -25.79
C GLY A 48 18.31 -16.15 -24.54
N PRO A 49 18.69 -17.07 -23.64
CA PRO A 49 19.38 -16.73 -22.40
C PRO A 49 20.68 -15.92 -22.61
N GLU A 50 21.34 -16.11 -23.75
CA GLU A 50 22.57 -15.40 -24.12
C GLU A 50 22.35 -13.89 -24.29
N PHE A 51 21.25 -13.47 -24.90
CA PHE A 51 20.90 -12.06 -24.99
C PHE A 51 20.67 -11.43 -23.61
N THR A 52 19.96 -12.13 -22.71
CA THR A 52 19.77 -11.69 -21.32
C THR A 52 21.11 -11.53 -20.60
N ARG A 53 22.06 -12.46 -20.82
CA ARG A 53 23.40 -12.36 -20.25
C ARG A 53 24.14 -11.13 -20.76
N THR A 54 24.09 -10.84 -22.06
CA THR A 54 24.69 -9.63 -22.64
C THR A 54 24.16 -8.35 -21.99
N VAL A 55 22.85 -8.27 -21.71
CA VAL A 55 22.25 -7.11 -21.03
C VAL A 55 22.72 -6.98 -19.57
N ILE A 56 22.83 -8.10 -18.84
CA ILE A 56 23.36 -8.12 -17.47
C ILE A 56 24.84 -7.71 -17.44
N ASP A 57 25.65 -8.21 -18.38
CA ASP A 57 27.09 -7.94 -18.47
C ASP A 57 27.40 -6.49 -18.88
N ALA A 58 26.43 -5.77 -19.46
CA ALA A 58 26.55 -4.35 -19.76
C ALA A 58 26.64 -3.46 -18.51
N MET A 59 26.38 -3.98 -17.31
CA MET A 59 26.55 -3.24 -16.05
C MET A 59 28.03 -2.97 -15.75
N GLY A 60 28.41 -1.68 -15.85
CA GLY A 60 29.78 -1.21 -15.63
C GLY A 60 30.38 -1.49 -14.23
N PRO A 61 31.70 -1.29 -14.07
CA PRO A 61 32.43 -1.68 -12.85
C PRO A 61 32.05 -0.89 -11.59
N ALA A 62 31.43 0.29 -11.74
CA ALA A 62 31.00 1.13 -10.61
C ALA A 62 29.70 0.64 -9.93
N THR A 63 28.99 -0.33 -10.51
CA THR A 63 27.76 -0.87 -9.91
C THR A 63 28.08 -1.62 -8.61
N SER A 64 27.46 -1.20 -7.52
CA SER A 64 27.64 -1.84 -6.20
C SER A 64 27.21 -3.32 -6.23
N PRO A 65 27.77 -4.18 -5.36
CA PRO A 65 27.40 -5.60 -5.31
C PRO A 65 25.88 -5.81 -5.16
N ARG A 66 25.23 -5.03 -4.29
CA ARG A 66 23.78 -5.13 -4.07
C ARG A 66 22.97 -4.68 -5.28
N MET A 67 23.36 -3.59 -5.93
CA MET A 67 22.66 -3.13 -7.13
C MET A 67 22.81 -4.13 -8.28
N ARG A 68 24.01 -4.71 -8.43
CA ARG A 68 24.27 -5.75 -9.43
C ARG A 68 23.40 -6.98 -9.18
N GLU A 69 23.28 -7.43 -7.94
CA GLU A 69 22.41 -8.55 -7.56
C GLU A 69 20.94 -8.27 -7.92
N VAL A 70 20.40 -7.12 -7.47
CA VAL A 70 19.00 -6.73 -7.70
C VAL A 70 18.69 -6.61 -9.19
N MET A 71 19.51 -5.85 -9.94
CA MET A 71 19.26 -5.62 -11.36
C MET A 71 19.48 -6.87 -12.21
N SER A 72 20.47 -7.73 -11.88
CA SER A 72 20.63 -9.01 -12.57
C SER A 72 19.39 -9.88 -12.43
N SER A 73 18.78 -9.90 -11.24
CA SER A 73 17.55 -10.66 -10.99
C SER A 73 16.38 -10.07 -11.77
N LEU A 74 16.18 -8.75 -11.68
CA LEU A 74 15.09 -8.05 -12.37
C LEU A 74 15.16 -8.25 -13.89
N ILE A 75 16.32 -8.00 -14.51
CA ILE A 75 16.52 -8.15 -15.96
C ILE A 75 16.20 -9.58 -16.40
N ARG A 76 16.68 -10.57 -15.65
CA ARG A 76 16.41 -11.98 -15.94
C ARG A 76 14.92 -12.29 -15.92
N HIS A 77 14.22 -11.94 -14.84
CA HIS A 77 12.80 -12.23 -14.69
C HIS A 77 11.92 -11.47 -15.69
N VAL A 78 12.26 -10.23 -16.05
CA VAL A 78 11.52 -9.46 -17.08
C VAL A 78 11.72 -10.06 -18.47
N HIS A 79 12.94 -10.47 -18.83
CA HIS A 79 13.20 -11.13 -20.11
C HIS A 79 12.55 -12.52 -20.18
N ASP A 80 12.58 -13.27 -19.09
CA ASP A 80 11.93 -14.58 -19.00
C ASP A 80 10.42 -14.44 -19.13
N PHE A 81 9.79 -13.48 -18.45
CA PHE A 81 8.36 -13.14 -18.62
C PHE A 81 8.03 -12.83 -20.09
N ALA A 82 8.80 -11.95 -20.74
CA ALA A 82 8.54 -11.55 -22.12
C ALA A 82 8.62 -12.74 -23.10
N ARG A 83 9.57 -13.66 -22.89
CA ARG A 83 9.68 -14.90 -23.67
C ARG A 83 8.56 -15.89 -23.36
N GLU A 84 8.24 -16.06 -22.09
CA GLU A 84 7.22 -17.00 -21.62
C GLU A 84 5.86 -16.72 -22.27
N VAL A 85 5.47 -15.45 -22.34
CA VAL A 85 4.17 -15.04 -22.91
C VAL A 85 4.24 -14.68 -24.39
N GLN A 86 5.43 -14.77 -25.01
CA GLN A 86 5.69 -14.29 -26.38
C GLN A 86 5.19 -12.84 -26.59
N LEU A 87 5.58 -11.95 -25.68
CA LEU A 87 5.07 -10.59 -25.58
C LEU A 87 5.20 -9.84 -26.91
N THR A 88 4.07 -9.37 -27.45
CA THR A 88 4.04 -8.62 -28.69
C THR A 88 4.44 -7.16 -28.49
N THR A 89 4.81 -6.46 -29.58
CA THR A 89 5.12 -5.02 -29.55
C THR A 89 3.94 -4.19 -29.03
N ASP A 90 2.71 -4.56 -29.40
CA ASP A 90 1.50 -3.82 -28.99
C ASP A 90 1.21 -4.00 -27.49
N GLU A 91 1.35 -5.23 -26.98
CA GLU A 91 1.21 -5.51 -25.53
C GLU A 91 2.32 -4.83 -24.72
N TRP A 92 3.56 -4.88 -25.20
CA TRP A 92 4.67 -4.15 -24.59
C TRP A 92 4.39 -2.64 -24.53
N MET A 93 3.94 -2.05 -25.65
CA MET A 93 3.61 -0.63 -25.71
C MET A 93 2.45 -0.28 -24.76
N ALA A 94 1.44 -1.13 -24.64
CA ALA A 94 0.35 -0.96 -23.67
C ALA A 94 0.88 -0.95 -22.21
N GLY A 95 1.82 -1.85 -21.88
CA GLY A 95 2.49 -1.85 -20.57
C GLY A 95 3.30 -0.58 -20.30
N VAL A 96 4.07 -0.10 -21.29
CA VAL A 96 4.81 1.17 -21.19
C VAL A 96 3.86 2.35 -20.96
N GLN A 97 2.74 2.40 -21.69
CA GLN A 97 1.72 3.43 -21.53
C GLN A 97 1.08 3.40 -20.13
N LEU A 98 0.82 2.21 -19.58
CA LEU A 98 0.31 2.06 -18.22
C LEU A 98 1.27 2.64 -17.17
N ILE A 99 2.56 2.33 -17.28
CA ILE A 99 3.60 2.84 -16.37
C ILE A 99 3.71 4.37 -16.49
N ASN A 100 3.74 4.89 -17.72
CA ASN A 100 3.82 6.33 -17.96
C ASN A 100 2.59 7.07 -17.40
N TRP A 101 1.39 6.52 -17.59
CA TRP A 101 0.17 7.10 -17.05
C TRP A 101 0.21 7.13 -15.51
N ALA A 102 0.65 6.05 -14.86
CA ALA A 102 0.82 6.02 -13.41
C ALA A 102 1.79 7.11 -12.92
N GLY A 103 2.91 7.29 -13.62
CA GLY A 103 3.86 8.37 -13.33
C GLY A 103 3.25 9.77 -13.49
N GLN A 104 2.54 10.04 -14.59
CA GLN A 104 1.94 11.34 -14.88
C GLN A 104 0.79 11.72 -13.94
N MET A 105 0.04 10.72 -13.46
CA MET A 105 -1.08 10.94 -12.54
C MET A 105 -0.62 11.08 -11.08
N SER A 106 0.61 10.65 -10.78
CA SER A 106 1.17 10.75 -9.45
C SER A 106 1.59 12.18 -9.10
N ASN A 107 1.26 12.62 -7.89
CA ASN A 107 1.58 13.93 -7.31
C ASN A 107 1.74 13.81 -5.79
N GLU A 108 1.86 14.93 -5.08
CA GLU A 108 2.06 14.97 -3.62
C GLU A 108 0.93 14.34 -2.80
N LYS A 109 -0.29 14.23 -3.35
CA LYS A 109 -1.48 13.68 -2.68
C LYS A 109 -1.89 12.29 -3.18
N ARG A 110 -1.36 11.84 -4.31
CA ARG A 110 -1.75 10.60 -5.00
C ARG A 110 -0.54 9.93 -5.63
N ASN A 111 -0.32 8.65 -5.36
CA ASN A 111 0.79 7.88 -5.94
C ASN A 111 0.26 6.63 -6.66
N GLU A 112 0.00 6.75 -7.96
CA GLU A 112 -0.49 5.64 -8.80
C GLU A 112 0.59 4.60 -9.08
N GLY A 113 1.87 4.98 -9.07
CA GLY A 113 2.97 4.02 -9.21
C GLY A 113 3.05 3.07 -8.02
N GLN A 114 2.83 3.58 -6.80
CA GLN A 114 2.70 2.76 -5.60
C GLN A 114 1.43 1.92 -5.67
N LEU A 115 0.26 2.53 -5.96
CA LEU A 115 -1.00 1.80 -6.02
C LEU A 115 -0.98 0.63 -7.03
N LEU A 116 -0.29 0.79 -8.16
CA LEU A 116 -0.05 -0.28 -9.12
C LEU A 116 0.76 -1.44 -8.51
N CYS A 117 1.80 -1.14 -7.72
CA CYS A 117 2.55 -2.16 -6.97
C CYS A 117 1.65 -2.87 -5.95
N ASP A 118 0.76 -2.13 -5.28
CA ASP A 118 -0.13 -2.65 -4.24
C ASP A 118 -1.09 -3.68 -4.83
N VAL A 119 -1.74 -3.36 -5.95
CA VAL A 119 -2.69 -4.28 -6.60
C VAL A 119 -2.02 -5.46 -7.30
N LEU A 120 -0.73 -5.36 -7.63
CA LEU A 120 0.07 -6.50 -8.09
C LEU A 120 0.60 -7.34 -6.91
N GLY A 121 0.34 -6.94 -5.66
CA GLY A 121 0.78 -7.63 -4.45
C GLY A 121 2.27 -7.44 -4.13
N LEU A 122 2.97 -6.56 -4.84
CA LEU A 122 4.41 -6.37 -4.68
C LEU A 122 4.74 -5.67 -3.35
N GLU A 123 3.99 -4.64 -2.95
CA GLU A 123 4.23 -3.95 -1.67
C GLU A 123 4.03 -4.91 -0.48
N SER A 124 2.94 -5.65 -0.48
CA SER A 124 2.63 -6.68 0.53
C SER A 124 3.70 -7.79 0.58
N LEU A 125 4.24 -8.21 -0.58
CA LEU A 125 5.35 -9.16 -0.64
C LEU A 125 6.65 -8.57 -0.07
N VAL A 126 6.99 -7.32 -0.41
CA VAL A 126 8.18 -6.62 0.10
C VAL A 126 8.10 -6.41 1.61
N ASP A 127 6.94 -6.04 2.13
CA ASP A 127 6.68 -5.96 3.57
C ASP A 127 6.89 -7.34 4.23
N HIS A 128 6.32 -8.40 3.66
CA HIS A 128 6.53 -9.75 4.17
C HIS A 128 8.00 -10.14 4.18
N ILE A 129 8.77 -9.93 3.11
CA ILE A 129 10.20 -10.27 3.06
C ILE A 129 10.98 -9.50 4.13
N THR A 130 10.66 -8.22 4.31
CA THR A 130 11.39 -7.31 5.19
C THR A 130 11.13 -7.60 6.67
N PHE A 131 9.89 -7.95 7.03
CA PHE A 131 9.47 -8.08 8.43
C PHE A 131 9.11 -9.50 8.88
N SER A 132 8.98 -10.47 7.96
CA SER A 132 8.66 -11.87 8.32
C SER A 132 9.72 -12.52 9.19
N ALA A 133 11.00 -12.24 8.96
CA ALA A 133 12.08 -12.78 9.79
C ALA A 133 11.99 -12.27 11.23
N ALA A 134 11.67 -10.98 11.41
CA ALA A 134 11.55 -10.35 12.74
C ALA A 134 10.33 -10.89 13.51
N THR A 135 9.18 -11.00 12.84
CA THR A 135 7.93 -11.52 13.43
C THR A 135 8.03 -13.01 13.75
N LYS A 136 8.60 -13.83 12.85
CA LYS A 136 8.81 -15.27 13.10
C LYS A 136 9.77 -15.55 14.25
N SER A 137 10.80 -14.72 14.43
CA SER A 137 11.80 -14.90 15.48
C SER A 137 11.42 -14.28 16.83
N THR A 138 10.41 -13.41 16.87
CA THR A 138 10.04 -12.65 18.07
C THR A 138 8.54 -12.79 18.36
N LYS A 139 8.20 -13.79 19.18
CA LYS A 139 6.81 -14.05 19.60
C LYS A 139 6.17 -12.80 20.20
N GLY A 140 4.97 -12.47 19.74
CA GLY A 140 4.19 -11.34 20.24
C GLY A 140 4.56 -9.98 19.61
N LEU A 141 5.51 -9.92 18.69
CA LEU A 141 5.80 -8.70 17.92
C LEU A 141 4.60 -8.35 17.05
N THR A 142 4.12 -7.11 17.14
CA THR A 142 3.02 -6.66 16.28
C THR A 142 3.45 -6.73 14.83
N ALA A 143 2.62 -7.38 13.99
CA ALA A 143 2.91 -7.54 12.58
C ALA A 143 2.91 -6.17 11.88
N SER A 144 3.85 -5.97 10.95
CA SER A 144 3.82 -4.81 10.05
C SER A 144 2.71 -4.96 9.02
N ALA A 145 2.39 -3.87 8.33
CA ALA A 145 1.62 -3.89 7.10
C ALA A 145 2.07 -2.71 6.21
N ILE A 146 1.58 -2.69 4.99
CA ILE A 146 1.85 -1.61 4.03
C ILE A 146 1.41 -0.24 4.56
N LEU A 147 2.08 0.82 4.11
CA LEU A 147 1.76 2.20 4.51
C LEU A 147 0.49 2.70 3.80
N GLY A 148 0.34 2.33 2.53
CA GLY A 148 -0.65 2.91 1.63
C GLY A 148 -0.33 4.37 1.25
N PRO A 149 -1.09 4.96 0.32
CA PRO A 149 -0.76 6.26 -0.27
C PRO A 149 -1.30 7.48 0.51
N PHE A 150 -1.99 7.28 1.64
CA PHE A 150 -2.77 8.33 2.31
C PHE A 150 -2.18 8.83 3.66
N TRP A 151 -0.94 8.44 3.96
CA TRP A 151 -0.22 8.99 5.10
C TRP A 151 0.25 10.42 4.83
N ARG A 152 0.26 11.27 5.86
CA ARG A 152 0.69 12.68 5.79
C ARG A 152 1.71 13.00 6.87
N HIS A 153 2.68 13.85 6.53
CA HIS A 153 3.76 14.24 7.44
C HIS A 153 3.36 15.32 8.46
N ASP A 154 2.25 16.02 8.21
CA ASP A 154 1.74 17.14 9.00
C ASP A 154 0.59 16.75 9.94
N THR A 155 0.38 15.44 10.17
CA THR A 155 -0.63 14.95 11.12
C THR A 155 -0.43 15.57 12.52
N PRO A 156 -1.45 16.21 13.11
CA PRO A 156 -1.30 16.96 14.35
C PRO A 156 -1.16 16.06 15.58
N LEU A 157 -0.38 16.52 16.57
CA LEU A 157 -0.35 15.95 17.91
C LEU A 157 -1.68 16.26 18.63
N ARG A 158 -2.25 15.24 19.28
CA ARG A 158 -3.51 15.31 20.03
C ARG A 158 -3.32 14.74 21.43
N GLU A 159 -4.16 15.17 22.37
CA GLU A 159 -4.16 14.65 23.74
C GLU A 159 -4.82 13.26 23.78
N ASN A 160 -4.34 12.38 24.65
CA ASN A 160 -4.99 11.08 24.87
C ASN A 160 -6.45 11.27 25.33
N GLY A 161 -7.34 10.43 24.82
CA GLY A 161 -8.78 10.48 25.10
C GLY A 161 -9.52 11.56 24.33
N THR A 162 -8.89 12.19 23.33
CA THR A 162 -9.56 13.13 22.41
C THR A 162 -10.00 12.45 21.11
N THR A 163 -10.83 13.15 20.33
CA THR A 163 -11.36 12.63 19.06
C THR A 163 -10.40 12.91 17.89
N ILE A 164 -10.37 11.98 16.94
CA ILE A 164 -9.87 12.24 15.58
C ILE A 164 -11.01 12.50 14.58
N SER A 165 -12.27 12.27 14.94
CA SER A 165 -13.44 12.55 14.10
C SER A 165 -13.99 13.94 14.37
N PHE A 166 -14.05 14.77 13.32
CA PHE A 166 -14.64 16.11 13.31
C PHE A 166 -15.76 16.12 12.26
N ASP A 167 -16.84 16.86 12.54
CA ASP A 167 -18.07 16.82 11.73
C ASP A 167 -18.54 15.39 11.45
N THR A 168 -18.59 14.58 12.53
CA THR A 168 -18.84 13.14 12.48
C THR A 168 -20.11 12.81 11.67
N PRO A 169 -20.00 11.97 10.63
CA PRO A 169 -21.15 11.54 9.85
C PRO A 169 -22.23 10.89 10.70
N SER A 170 -23.51 11.13 10.36
CA SER A 170 -24.64 10.59 11.12
C SER A 170 -24.77 9.06 11.07
N ASP A 171 -24.17 8.43 10.07
CA ASP A 171 -24.12 6.98 9.87
C ASP A 171 -22.87 6.33 10.50
N ALA A 172 -22.02 7.12 11.17
CA ALA A 172 -20.79 6.64 11.78
C ALA A 172 -21.04 5.94 13.12
N GLN A 173 -20.27 4.87 13.37
CA GLN A 173 -20.20 4.23 14.68
C GLN A 173 -18.95 4.71 15.41
N VAL A 174 -19.11 5.43 16.52
CA VAL A 174 -17.99 5.98 17.28
C VAL A 174 -17.38 4.92 18.20
N VAL A 175 -16.06 4.77 18.13
CA VAL A 175 -15.25 3.81 18.87
C VAL A 175 -14.33 4.55 19.83
N TYR A 176 -14.30 4.12 21.09
CA TYR A 176 -13.20 4.44 21.99
C TYR A 176 -12.09 3.41 21.80
N MET A 177 -10.98 3.83 21.16
CA MET A 177 -9.82 2.98 20.92
C MET A 177 -8.75 3.27 21.97
N HIS A 178 -8.17 2.24 22.56
CA HIS A 178 -7.09 2.37 23.54
C HIS A 178 -6.15 1.18 23.49
N GLY A 179 -5.00 1.31 24.15
CA GLY A 179 -4.06 0.20 24.29
C GLY A 179 -2.76 0.64 24.94
N THR A 180 -1.81 -0.29 24.99
CA THR A 180 -0.46 -0.07 25.53
C THR A 180 0.59 -0.31 24.47
N VAL A 181 1.59 0.57 24.40
CA VAL A 181 2.83 0.35 23.63
C VAL A 181 3.89 -0.24 24.57
N ALA A 182 4.44 -1.40 24.22
CA ALA A 182 5.39 -2.13 25.07
C ALA A 182 6.57 -2.70 24.29
N ASP A 183 7.67 -2.97 25.01
CA ASP A 183 8.79 -3.75 24.49
C ASP A 183 8.39 -5.23 24.37
N VAL A 184 8.54 -5.80 23.18
CA VAL A 184 8.12 -7.17 22.89
C VAL A 184 8.85 -8.25 23.71
N LYS A 185 10.08 -7.99 24.15
CA LYS A 185 10.92 -8.99 24.86
C LYS A 185 10.68 -8.98 26.36
N THR A 186 10.49 -7.80 26.93
CA THR A 186 10.44 -7.56 28.38
C THR A 186 9.02 -7.29 28.87
N GLY A 187 8.09 -6.94 27.97
CA GLY A 187 6.73 -6.52 28.31
C GLY A 187 6.66 -5.16 29.01
N LYS A 188 7.77 -4.43 29.12
CA LYS A 188 7.79 -3.13 29.78
C LYS A 188 7.10 -2.07 28.92
N PRO A 189 6.31 -1.16 29.51
CA PRO A 189 5.68 -0.08 28.77
C PRO A 189 6.72 0.88 28.17
N LEU A 190 6.38 1.47 27.03
CA LEU A 190 7.21 2.44 26.31
C LEU A 190 6.62 3.84 26.41
N PRO A 191 6.96 4.61 27.46
CA PRO A 191 6.48 5.97 27.61
C PRO A 191 7.02 6.87 26.50
N ASN A 192 6.23 7.88 26.13
CA ASN A 192 6.51 8.83 25.05
C ASN A 192 6.59 8.21 23.64
N ALA A 193 6.27 6.93 23.46
CA ALA A 193 6.06 6.37 22.13
C ALA A 193 4.95 7.15 21.42
N THR A 194 5.15 7.50 20.15
CA THR A 194 4.11 8.15 19.34
C THR A 194 3.30 7.09 18.61
N VAL A 195 1.97 7.14 18.75
CA VAL A 195 1.00 6.34 18.01
C VAL A 195 0.26 7.29 17.07
N GLU A 196 0.64 7.27 15.80
CA GLU A 196 -0.06 7.98 14.74
C GLU A 196 -1.13 7.08 14.13
N VAL A 197 -2.34 7.62 13.97
CA VAL A 197 -3.51 6.92 13.47
C VAL A 197 -4.14 7.71 12.33
N TRP A 198 -4.57 7.03 11.26
CA TRP A 198 -5.40 7.61 10.21
C TRP A 198 -6.36 6.58 9.62
N GLN A 199 -7.55 7.03 9.18
CA GLN A 199 -8.57 6.18 8.55
C GLN A 199 -9.44 6.97 7.56
N ALA A 200 -10.15 6.24 6.69
CA ALA A 200 -11.20 6.82 5.84
C ALA A 200 -12.47 7.14 6.64
N SER A 201 -13.27 8.09 6.14
CA SER A 201 -14.61 8.38 6.65
C SER A 201 -15.65 7.33 6.19
N THR A 202 -16.91 7.47 6.62
CA THR A 202 -17.99 6.52 6.27
C THR A 202 -18.29 6.47 4.76
N ASN A 203 -17.93 7.53 4.03
CA ASN A 203 -18.01 7.58 2.57
C ASN A 203 -16.83 6.88 1.85
N GLY A 204 -15.89 6.30 2.60
CA GLY A 204 -14.74 5.59 2.06
C GLY A 204 -13.61 6.49 1.54
N LEU A 205 -13.65 7.79 1.84
CA LEU A 205 -12.61 8.74 1.44
C LEU A 205 -11.80 9.20 2.65
N TYR A 206 -10.48 9.29 2.47
CA TYR A 206 -9.63 10.09 3.35
C TYR A 206 -9.86 11.56 3.04
N GLU A 207 -9.77 12.42 4.05
CA GLU A 207 -9.98 13.87 3.89
C GLU A 207 -9.18 14.52 2.75
N GLN A 208 -7.97 14.03 2.43
CA GLN A 208 -7.15 14.57 1.34
C GLN A 208 -7.74 14.31 -0.07
N GLN A 209 -8.77 13.45 -0.14
CA GLN A 209 -9.55 13.13 -1.33
C GLN A 209 -10.93 13.81 -1.32
N ASP A 210 -11.32 14.46 -0.22
CA ASP A 210 -12.68 14.93 0.02
C ASP A 210 -12.68 16.33 0.64
N ASP A 211 -12.83 17.34 -0.21
CA ASP A 211 -12.85 18.76 0.19
C ASP A 211 -14.00 19.12 1.16
N LYS A 212 -14.94 18.20 1.41
CA LYS A 212 -16.02 18.39 2.41
C LYS A 212 -15.59 18.02 3.82
N GLN A 213 -14.48 17.31 3.99
CA GLN A 213 -13.94 16.98 5.31
C GLN A 213 -13.09 18.13 5.85
N VAL A 214 -13.12 18.31 7.17
CA VAL A 214 -12.27 19.28 7.86
C VAL A 214 -10.81 18.88 7.76
N GLU A 215 -9.90 19.85 7.66
CA GLU A 215 -8.46 19.60 7.66
C GLU A 215 -8.02 18.83 8.92
N HIS A 216 -7.21 17.80 8.70
CA HIS A 216 -6.81 16.76 9.64
C HIS A 216 -7.94 15.93 10.25
N ASN A 217 -9.06 15.75 9.53
CA ASN A 217 -10.10 14.81 9.94
C ASN A 217 -9.61 13.35 9.89
N LEU A 218 -10.07 12.56 10.86
CA LEU A 218 -9.77 11.14 11.03
C LEU A 218 -8.28 10.80 11.04
N ARG A 219 -7.45 11.73 11.53
CA ARG A 219 -6.02 11.54 11.77
C ARG A 219 -5.53 12.20 13.05
N GLY A 220 -4.52 11.61 13.69
CA GLY A 220 -3.89 12.20 14.87
C GLY A 220 -2.67 11.42 15.35
N VAL A 221 -1.73 12.14 15.96
CA VAL A 221 -0.58 11.57 16.68
C VAL A 221 -0.85 11.64 18.18
N PHE A 222 -0.67 10.54 18.90
CA PHE A 222 -0.86 10.45 20.35
C PHE A 222 0.44 10.02 21.01
N LYS A 223 0.79 10.60 22.17
CA LYS A 223 1.95 10.17 22.95
C LYS A 223 1.51 9.22 24.04
N ALA A 224 2.14 8.05 24.10
CA ALA A 224 1.94 7.08 25.17
C ALA A 224 2.35 7.69 26.53
N ASP A 225 1.52 7.46 27.56
CA ASP A 225 1.75 7.97 28.92
C ASP A 225 2.87 7.21 29.67
N ALA A 226 3.03 7.47 30.97
CA ALA A 226 4.07 6.84 31.80
C ALA A 226 3.94 5.30 31.87
N GLU A 227 2.71 4.80 31.70
CA GLU A 227 2.37 3.38 31.66
C GLU A 227 2.29 2.85 30.22
N GLY A 228 2.74 3.63 29.23
CA GLY A 228 2.75 3.26 27.81
C GLY A 228 1.37 3.30 27.16
N LYS A 229 0.35 3.87 27.81
CA LYS A 229 -1.02 3.85 27.31
C LYS A 229 -1.30 4.98 26.35
N TYR A 230 -2.13 4.69 25.34
CA TYR A 230 -2.69 5.67 24.42
C TYR A 230 -4.21 5.48 24.34
N SER A 231 -4.94 6.54 24.02
CA SER A 231 -6.38 6.44 23.74
C SER A 231 -6.90 7.56 22.86
N LEU A 232 -7.97 7.29 22.13
CA LEU A 232 -8.64 8.22 21.24
C LEU A 232 -10.08 7.78 20.95
N TYR A 233 -10.91 8.74 20.53
CA TYR A 233 -12.18 8.45 19.87
C TYR A 233 -11.99 8.48 18.36
N CYS A 234 -12.39 7.41 17.70
CA CYS A 234 -12.30 7.23 16.25
C CYS A 234 -13.61 6.63 15.72
N LEU A 235 -13.64 6.25 14.44
CA LEU A 235 -14.80 5.58 13.85
C LEU A 235 -14.51 4.09 13.65
N ARG A 236 -15.53 3.25 13.78
CA ARG A 236 -15.45 1.89 13.24
C ARG A 236 -15.21 2.02 11.73
N PRO A 237 -14.13 1.45 11.17
CA PRO A 237 -13.81 1.64 9.78
C PRO A 237 -14.87 0.98 8.89
N THR A 238 -15.03 1.49 7.68
CA THR A 238 -15.88 0.89 6.64
C THR A 238 -15.00 0.43 5.47
N PRO A 239 -15.40 -0.63 4.74
CA PRO A 239 -14.67 -1.02 3.55
C PRO A 239 -14.86 0.04 2.45
N TYR A 240 -13.80 0.33 1.72
CA TYR A 240 -13.82 1.38 0.71
C TYR A 240 -13.11 0.96 -0.58
N PRO A 241 -13.53 1.51 -1.74
CA PRO A 241 -12.85 1.28 -3.01
C PRO A 241 -11.54 2.08 -3.08
N ILE A 242 -10.47 1.47 -3.59
CA ILE A 242 -9.32 2.26 -4.08
C ILE A 242 -9.72 3.09 -5.31
N PRO A 243 -8.99 4.16 -5.67
CA PRO A 243 -9.31 4.96 -6.84
C PRO A 243 -9.42 4.15 -8.14
N GLU A 244 -10.57 4.26 -8.83
CA GLU A 244 -10.86 3.54 -10.08
C GLU A 244 -10.57 4.35 -11.35
N ASP A 245 -10.40 5.66 -11.22
CA ASP A 245 -10.25 6.62 -12.31
C ASP A 245 -8.86 6.65 -12.95
N GLY A 246 -7.95 5.79 -12.47
CA GLY A 246 -6.54 5.74 -12.86
C GLY A 246 -6.12 4.44 -13.59
N PRO A 247 -4.81 4.31 -13.88
CA PRO A 247 -4.24 3.11 -14.49
C PRO A 247 -4.48 1.86 -13.64
N THR A 248 -4.42 1.99 -12.32
CA THR A 248 -4.69 0.90 -11.38
C THR A 248 -6.12 0.38 -11.52
N GLY A 249 -7.10 1.28 -11.51
CA GLY A 249 -8.51 0.92 -11.71
C GLY A 249 -8.75 0.25 -13.05
N LYS A 250 -8.13 0.76 -14.13
CA LYS A 250 -8.18 0.13 -15.45
C LYS A 250 -7.61 -1.29 -15.42
N LEU A 251 -6.45 -1.50 -14.77
CA LEU A 251 -5.85 -2.83 -14.67
C LEU A 251 -6.75 -3.79 -13.89
N LEU A 252 -7.30 -3.39 -12.75
CA LEU A 252 -8.22 -4.24 -11.99
C LEU A 252 -9.45 -4.63 -12.79
N ASN A 253 -10.03 -3.69 -13.56
CA ASN A 253 -11.16 -3.97 -14.45
C ASN A 253 -10.78 -4.99 -15.55
N LEU A 254 -9.59 -4.88 -16.13
CA LEU A 254 -9.10 -5.86 -17.12
C LEU A 254 -8.88 -7.26 -16.53
N LEU A 255 -8.58 -7.34 -15.22
CA LEU A 255 -8.38 -8.58 -14.48
C LEU A 255 -9.66 -9.13 -13.86
N ASP A 256 -10.82 -8.50 -14.10
CA ASP A 256 -12.10 -8.83 -13.45
C ASP A 256 -11.99 -8.86 -11.90
N ARG A 257 -11.28 -7.87 -11.33
CA ARG A 257 -11.06 -7.72 -9.90
C ARG A 257 -11.81 -6.51 -9.34
N HIS A 258 -12.38 -6.66 -8.15
CA HIS A 258 -12.95 -5.53 -7.42
C HIS A 258 -11.86 -4.62 -6.83
N VAL A 259 -12.24 -3.38 -6.52
CA VAL A 259 -11.33 -2.36 -5.97
C VAL A 259 -11.41 -2.20 -4.45
N TYR A 260 -12.29 -2.94 -3.79
CA TYR A 260 -12.51 -2.79 -2.36
C TYR A 260 -11.31 -3.25 -1.53
N ARG A 261 -10.99 -2.45 -0.51
CA ARG A 261 -10.19 -2.84 0.64
C ARG A 261 -11.12 -3.14 1.82
N PRO A 262 -10.78 -4.09 2.70
CA PRO A 262 -11.51 -4.32 3.94
C PRO A 262 -11.45 -3.10 4.84
N ALA A 263 -12.41 -2.99 5.75
CA ALA A 263 -12.45 -1.93 6.77
C ALA A 263 -11.19 -2.00 7.63
N HIS A 264 -10.39 -0.92 7.65
CA HIS A 264 -9.15 -0.86 8.43
C HIS A 264 -8.83 0.52 9.00
N ILE A 265 -7.97 0.52 10.02
CA ILE A 265 -7.36 1.71 10.62
C ILE A 265 -5.85 1.57 10.52
N HIS A 266 -5.16 2.59 10.04
CA HIS A 266 -3.70 2.57 9.93
C HIS A 266 -3.01 3.08 11.20
N PHE A 267 -1.79 2.60 11.39
CA PHE A 267 -0.91 2.98 12.48
C PHE A 267 0.52 3.24 11.99
N MET A 268 1.14 4.29 12.52
CA MET A 268 2.59 4.44 12.54
C MET A 268 3.03 4.65 13.99
N VAL A 269 3.92 3.79 14.46
CA VAL A 269 4.36 3.76 15.87
C VAL A 269 5.86 3.92 15.94
N VAL A 270 6.30 4.91 16.72
CA VAL A 270 7.72 5.24 16.89
C VAL A 270 8.04 5.39 18.36
N ALA A 271 9.11 4.74 18.81
CA ALA A 271 9.68 4.92 20.13
C ALA A 271 11.21 4.99 20.03
N GLU A 272 11.82 5.82 20.86
CA GLU A 272 13.28 5.96 20.89
C GLU A 272 13.95 4.62 21.24
N GLY A 273 14.95 4.21 20.45
CA GLY A 273 15.61 2.91 20.61
C GLY A 273 14.86 1.71 20.02
N TYR A 274 13.67 1.90 19.45
CA TYR A 274 12.85 0.83 18.86
C TYR A 274 12.73 0.95 17.34
N ARG A 275 12.53 -0.17 16.66
CA ARG A 275 12.18 -0.17 15.24
C ARG A 275 10.81 0.49 15.09
N SER A 276 10.70 1.43 14.16
CA SER A 276 9.40 2.00 13.79
C SER A 276 8.50 0.91 13.21
N LEU A 277 7.22 0.96 13.55
CA LEU A 277 6.21 0.04 13.04
C LEU A 277 5.23 0.83 12.17
N VAL A 278 5.05 0.37 10.94
CA VAL A 278 3.88 0.72 10.12
C VAL A 278 3.00 -0.51 10.10
N THR A 279 1.73 -0.35 10.43
CA THR A 279 0.75 -1.45 10.42
C THR A 279 -0.65 -0.91 10.18
N GLN A 280 -1.61 -1.83 10.09
CA GLN A 280 -3.03 -1.51 10.05
C GLN A 280 -3.79 -2.66 10.70
N ILE A 281 -4.96 -2.37 11.27
CA ILE A 281 -5.86 -3.38 11.83
C ILE A 281 -7.11 -3.48 10.97
N PHE A 282 -7.70 -4.66 10.91
CA PHE A 282 -8.86 -4.95 10.08
C PHE A 282 -10.04 -5.38 10.92
N ASP A 283 -11.23 -4.85 10.62
CA ASP A 283 -12.45 -5.32 11.27
C ASP A 283 -12.73 -6.78 10.90
N GLU A 284 -12.80 -7.66 11.91
CA GLU A 284 -13.05 -9.10 11.77
C GLU A 284 -14.40 -9.40 11.08
N ASP A 285 -15.37 -8.49 11.18
CA ASP A 285 -16.69 -8.64 10.55
C ASP A 285 -16.71 -8.21 9.08
N CYS A 286 -15.59 -7.72 8.53
CA CYS A 286 -15.56 -7.18 7.17
C CYS A 286 -15.62 -8.28 6.09
N LYS A 287 -16.57 -8.16 5.16
CA LYS A 287 -16.73 -9.11 4.04
C LYS A 287 -15.54 -9.20 3.08
N TYR A 288 -14.66 -8.19 3.05
CA TYR A 288 -13.53 -8.12 2.12
C TYR A 288 -12.21 -8.65 2.70
N LEU A 289 -12.21 -9.28 3.88
CA LEU A 289 -10.99 -9.80 4.51
C LEU A 289 -10.28 -10.86 3.65
N ALA A 290 -11.05 -11.70 2.95
CA ALA A 290 -10.51 -12.81 2.17
C ALA A 290 -10.02 -12.40 0.77
N ASN A 291 -10.35 -11.19 0.32
CA ASN A 291 -10.11 -10.74 -1.05
C ASN A 291 -9.71 -9.26 -1.14
N ASP A 292 -8.98 -8.74 -0.15
CA ASP A 292 -8.41 -7.38 -0.19
C ASP A 292 -7.70 -7.11 -1.54
N SER A 293 -8.08 -6.03 -2.22
CA SER A 293 -7.54 -5.64 -3.52
C SER A 293 -6.02 -5.41 -3.52
N VAL A 294 -5.41 -5.19 -2.36
CA VAL A 294 -3.96 -4.97 -2.19
C VAL A 294 -3.26 -6.04 -1.32
N PHE A 295 -3.96 -7.12 -0.97
CA PHE A 295 -3.39 -8.28 -0.27
C PHE A 295 -2.70 -7.96 1.07
N ALA A 296 -3.19 -6.99 1.83
CA ALA A 296 -2.51 -6.52 3.03
C ALA A 296 -3.03 -7.14 4.34
N VAL A 297 -4.10 -7.95 4.26
CA VAL A 297 -4.69 -8.64 5.43
C VAL A 297 -3.75 -9.69 5.98
N LYS A 298 -3.55 -9.67 7.29
CA LYS A 298 -2.88 -10.71 8.07
C LYS A 298 -3.80 -11.12 9.22
N ASP A 299 -3.82 -12.39 9.56
CA ASP A 299 -4.72 -12.93 10.60
C ASP A 299 -4.51 -12.25 11.95
N ASP A 300 -3.25 -12.03 12.35
CA ASP A 300 -2.88 -11.37 13.60
C ASP A 300 -3.20 -9.86 13.64
N LEU A 301 -3.70 -9.28 12.54
CA LEU A 301 -4.11 -7.89 12.44
C LEU A 301 -5.63 -7.72 12.40
N ARG A 302 -6.40 -8.81 12.53
CA ARG A 302 -7.86 -8.76 12.65
C ARG A 302 -8.24 -8.40 14.08
N VAL A 303 -9.18 -7.48 14.22
CA VAL A 303 -9.66 -6.97 15.51
C VAL A 303 -11.18 -7.01 15.57
N ARG A 304 -11.70 -7.08 16.79
CA ARG A 304 -13.13 -7.03 17.04
C ARG A 304 -13.49 -5.76 17.81
N PHE A 305 -14.43 -5.00 17.26
CA PHE A 305 -15.05 -3.88 17.96
C PHE A 305 -16.16 -4.41 18.86
N VAL A 306 -16.10 -4.11 20.16
CA VAL A 306 -17.05 -4.63 21.16
C VAL A 306 -17.94 -3.52 21.71
N PRO A 307 -19.18 -3.81 22.17
CA PRO A 307 -20.04 -2.79 22.75
C PRO A 307 -19.40 -2.12 23.99
N ARG A 308 -19.39 -0.79 24.01
CA ARG A 308 -18.96 0.01 25.16
C ARG A 308 -20.16 0.45 25.98
N LYS A 309 -20.02 0.41 27.31
CA LYS A 309 -21.08 0.82 28.25
C LYS A 309 -20.60 1.95 29.15
N GLY A 310 -21.48 2.90 29.45
CA GLY A 310 -21.19 4.00 30.37
C GLY A 310 -20.33 5.13 29.78
N ASP A 311 -20.27 5.22 28.44
CA ASP A 311 -19.61 6.30 27.72
C ASP A 311 -20.58 6.89 26.70
N ASP A 312 -21.05 8.11 26.94
CA ASP A 312 -22.04 8.77 26.07
C ASP A 312 -21.46 9.18 24.71
N LYS A 313 -20.13 9.10 24.52
CA LYS A 313 -19.46 9.49 23.28
C LYS A 313 -19.21 8.32 22.34
N ALA A 314 -19.20 7.09 22.83
CA ALA A 314 -18.83 5.92 22.04
C ALA A 314 -19.71 4.72 22.36
N GLU A 315 -20.28 4.12 21.31
CA GLU A 315 -21.05 2.87 21.41
C GLU A 315 -20.17 1.62 21.35
N LEU A 316 -18.93 1.77 20.86
CA LEU A 316 -17.98 0.68 20.69
C LEU A 316 -16.64 0.96 21.39
N GLU A 317 -15.92 -0.11 21.69
CA GLU A 317 -14.58 -0.10 22.24
C GLU A 317 -13.67 -1.03 21.44
N LEU A 318 -12.40 -0.64 21.36
CA LEU A 318 -11.33 -1.46 20.82
C LEU A 318 -10.08 -1.32 21.68
N GLU A 319 -9.66 -2.43 22.31
CA GLU A 319 -8.33 -2.54 22.90
C GLU A 319 -7.34 -3.07 21.86
N TYR A 320 -6.28 -2.32 21.57
CA TYR A 320 -5.21 -2.73 20.66
C TYR A 320 -3.82 -2.47 21.24
N ASN A 321 -3.19 -3.53 21.75
CA ASN A 321 -1.85 -3.46 22.32
C ASN A 321 -0.77 -3.61 21.23
N ILE A 322 0.26 -2.77 21.30
CA ILE A 322 1.33 -2.69 20.30
C ILE A 322 2.65 -3.08 20.95
N ASN A 323 3.29 -4.11 20.43
CA ASN A 323 4.60 -4.55 20.88
C ASN A 323 5.66 -4.16 19.85
N LEU A 324 6.69 -3.44 20.28
CA LEU A 324 7.80 -3.01 19.43
C LEU A 324 9.07 -3.82 19.72
N ALA A 325 9.84 -4.07 18.68
CA ALA A 325 11.18 -4.65 18.80
C ALA A 325 12.24 -3.55 18.96
N PRO A 326 13.21 -3.70 19.89
CA PRO A 326 14.38 -2.83 19.95
C PRO A 326 15.11 -2.79 18.60
N LYS A 327 15.71 -1.64 18.27
CA LYS A 327 16.76 -1.60 17.25
C LYS A 327 17.89 -2.47 17.78
N ALA A 328 18.23 -3.55 17.08
CA ALA A 328 19.46 -4.27 17.41
C ALA A 328 20.61 -3.26 17.26
N LEU A 329 21.42 -3.08 18.31
CA LEU A 329 22.63 -2.27 18.25
C LEU A 329 23.64 -2.90 17.28
#